data_AF-A0A6I6E8V6-F1
#
_entry.id   AF-A0A6I6E8V6-F1
#
_cell.length_a   1.000
_cell.length_b   1.000
_cell.length_c   1.000
_cell.angle_alpha   90.00
_cell.angle_beta   90.00
_cell.angle_gamma   90.00
#
_symmetry.space_group_name_H-M   'P 1'
#
loop_
_entity.id
_entity.type
_entity.pdbx_description
1 polymer ?
#
loop_
_entity_poly.entity_id
_entity_poly.type
_entity_poly.pdbx_seq_one_letter_code
_entity_poly.pdbx_strand_id
1 'polypeptide(L)'
;MLAQLNDVNSVANGLVSTAATAGLTLIDPRKLTAGRRAAYRGAIAALTAWVAWTALREDDVAVSPGARVGITTGAAGAVLGFAELGEALDARMHDGLVRAGAARPRLWLAAAAAVLSLVSWWGGRTAGRRQAGTRDEA
;
A
#
# COMPACT_ATOMS: atom_id res chain seq x y z
N MET A 1 -17.83 -8.46 -7.99
CA MET A 1 -17.09 -7.23 -7.60
C MET A 1 -16.17 -7.47 -6.40
N LEU A 2 -16.65 -7.92 -5.23
CA LEU A 2 -15.80 -8.15 -4.05
C LEU A 2 -14.65 -9.15 -4.28
N ALA A 3 -14.88 -10.21 -5.04
CA ALA A 3 -13.82 -11.16 -5.41
C ALA A 3 -12.68 -10.49 -6.19
N GLN A 4 -13.00 -9.57 -7.10
CA GLN A 4 -11.99 -8.84 -7.91
C GLN A 4 -11.19 -7.81 -7.11
N LEU A 5 -11.69 -7.36 -5.95
CA LEU A 5 -10.93 -6.49 -5.04
C LEU A 5 -9.95 -7.28 -4.16
N ASN A 6 -10.20 -8.59 -4.01
CA ASN A 6 -9.35 -9.49 -3.23
C ASN A 6 -8.38 -10.32 -4.08
N ASP A 7 -8.34 -10.07 -5.38
CA ASP A 7 -7.39 -10.64 -6.33
C ASP A 7 -6.34 -9.57 -6.68
N VAL A 8 -5.09 -9.77 -6.25
CA VAL A 8 -4.01 -8.80 -6.47
C VAL A 8 -3.67 -8.61 -7.96
N ASN A 9 -3.98 -9.59 -8.81
CA ASN A 9 -3.77 -9.46 -10.24
C ASN A 9 -4.89 -8.66 -10.91
N SER A 10 -6.05 -8.50 -10.29
CA SER A 10 -7.17 -7.79 -10.87
C SER A 10 -6.91 -6.28 -11.00
N VAL A 11 -7.40 -5.70 -12.11
CA VAL A 11 -7.36 -4.25 -12.34
C VAL A 11 -8.14 -3.50 -11.26
N ALA A 12 -9.23 -4.08 -10.75
CA ALA A 12 -10.03 -3.46 -9.70
C ALA A 12 -9.24 -3.32 -8.39
N ASN A 13 -8.48 -4.36 -8.00
CA ASN A 13 -7.60 -4.29 -6.83
C ASN A 13 -6.49 -3.25 -7.03
N GLY A 14 -5.83 -3.25 -8.19
CA GLY A 14 -4.79 -2.27 -8.51
C GLY A 14 -5.29 -0.83 -8.44
N LEU A 15 -6.47 -0.55 -9.02
CA LEU A 15 -7.10 0.77 -8.96
C LEU A 15 -7.47 1.17 -7.53
N VAL A 16 -8.12 0.29 -6.77
CA VAL A 16 -8.57 0.61 -5.41
C VAL A 16 -7.41 0.79 -4.45
N SER A 17 -6.39 -0.06 -4.51
CA SER A 17 -5.18 0.09 -3.69
C SER A 17 -4.43 1.38 -4.03
N THR A 18 -4.24 1.67 -5.32
CA THR A 18 -3.62 2.93 -5.77
C THR A 18 -4.40 4.15 -5.27
N ALA A 19 -5.72 4.15 -5.44
CA ALA A 19 -6.57 5.26 -5.03
C ALA A 19 -6.58 5.45 -3.50
N ALA A 20 -6.62 4.34 -2.73
CA ALA A 20 -6.55 4.37 -1.29
C ALA A 20 -5.19 4.90 -0.80
N THR A 21 -4.09 4.41 -1.37
CA THR A 21 -2.73 4.87 -1.07
C THR A 21 -2.59 6.37 -1.37
N ALA A 22 -2.92 6.80 -2.58
CA ALA A 22 -2.82 8.20 -2.98
C ALA A 22 -3.72 9.10 -2.12
N GLY A 23 -4.97 8.66 -1.87
CA GLY A 23 -5.93 9.36 -1.03
C GLY A 23 -5.45 9.57 0.40
N LEU A 24 -4.84 8.55 1.00
CA LEU A 24 -4.20 8.66 2.32
C LEU A 24 -3.00 9.60 2.27
N THR A 25 -2.17 9.56 1.23
CA THR A 25 -1.00 10.45 1.07
C THR A 25 -1.37 11.92 0.93
N LEU A 26 -2.58 12.24 0.44
CA LEU A 26 -3.08 13.62 0.40
C LEU A 26 -3.29 14.23 1.78
N ILE A 27 -3.48 13.40 2.81
CA ILE A 27 -3.71 13.84 4.18
C ILE A 27 -2.38 14.30 4.79
N ASP A 28 -2.37 15.50 5.39
CA ASP A 28 -1.23 15.99 6.17
C ASP A 28 -1.38 15.61 7.65
N PRO A 29 -0.65 14.60 8.17
CA PRO A 29 -0.81 14.12 9.54
C PRO A 29 -0.45 15.18 10.60
N ARG A 30 0.36 16.18 10.24
CA ARG A 30 0.75 17.28 11.16
C ARG A 30 -0.41 18.18 11.55
N LYS A 31 -1.44 18.24 10.70
CA LYS A 31 -2.65 19.04 10.93
C LYS A 31 -3.75 18.29 11.68
N LEU A 32 -3.52 17.01 12.01
CA LEU A 32 -4.49 16.17 12.69
C LEU A 32 -4.34 16.27 14.21
N THR A 33 -5.48 16.26 14.91
CA THR A 33 -5.54 16.03 16.36
C THR A 33 -5.09 14.61 16.69
N ALA A 34 -4.73 14.33 17.95
CA ALA A 34 -4.23 13.02 18.37
C ALA A 34 -5.18 11.86 17.97
N GLY A 35 -6.48 12.01 18.20
CA GLY A 35 -7.48 11.00 17.82
C GLY A 35 -7.58 10.80 16.30
N ARG A 36 -7.56 11.87 15.51
CA ARG A 36 -7.57 11.78 14.04
C ARG A 36 -6.28 11.19 13.49
N ARG A 37 -5.14 11.46 14.14
CA ARG A 37 -3.85 10.85 13.79
C ARG A 37 -3.85 9.36 14.09
N ALA A 38 -4.41 8.93 15.22
CA ALA A 38 -4.60 7.52 15.53
C ALA A 38 -5.50 6.81 14.49
N ALA A 39 -6.62 7.45 14.10
CA ALA A 39 -7.48 6.92 13.04
C ALA A 39 -6.77 6.82 11.69
N TYR A 40 -5.98 7.84 11.31
CA TYR A 40 -5.15 7.85 10.11
C TYR A 40 -4.13 6.70 10.11
N ARG A 41 -3.38 6.52 11.21
CA ARG A 41 -2.44 5.40 11.38
C ARG A 41 -3.14 4.05 11.28
N GLY A 42 -4.33 3.93 11.88
CA GLY A 42 -5.19 2.75 11.76
C GLY A 42 -5.61 2.47 10.32
N ALA A 43 -5.94 3.50 9.54
CA ALA A 43 -6.30 3.35 8.13
C ALA A 43 -5.11 2.84 7.28
N ILE A 44 -3.89 3.37 7.50
CA ILE A 44 -2.69 2.86 6.80
C ILE A 44 -2.41 1.41 7.20
N ALA A 45 -2.51 1.08 8.48
CA ALA A 45 -2.29 -0.27 8.98
C ALA A 45 -3.31 -1.25 8.39
N ALA A 46 -4.59 -0.86 8.31
CA ALA A 46 -5.65 -1.66 7.71
C ALA A 46 -5.43 -1.86 6.20
N LEU A 47 -5.05 -0.80 5.47
CA LEU A 47 -4.72 -0.91 4.05
C LEU A 47 -3.52 -1.84 3.82
N THR A 48 -2.48 -1.72 4.65
CA THR A 48 -1.30 -2.59 4.58
C THR A 48 -1.65 -4.05 4.86
N ALA A 49 -2.46 -4.30 5.89
CA ALA A 49 -2.99 -5.62 6.19
C ALA A 49 -3.77 -6.20 5.00
N TRP A 50 -4.64 -5.39 4.39
CA TRP A 50 -5.41 -5.81 3.22
C TRP A 50 -4.52 -6.20 2.04
N VAL A 51 -3.53 -5.36 1.71
CA VAL A 51 -2.59 -5.64 0.62
C VAL A 51 -1.78 -6.91 0.90
N ALA A 52 -1.25 -7.08 2.12
CA ALA A 52 -0.53 -8.29 2.50
C ALA A 52 -1.44 -9.53 2.44
N TRP A 53 -2.65 -9.43 2.96
CA TRP A 53 -3.62 -10.52 2.96
C TRP A 53 -3.97 -10.97 1.55
N THR A 54 -4.18 -10.03 0.62
CA THR A 54 -4.54 -10.31 -0.78
C THR A 54 -3.38 -10.88 -1.57
N ALA A 55 -2.14 -10.38 -1.37
CA ALA A 55 -0.95 -10.97 -1.98
C ALA A 55 -0.73 -12.43 -1.55
N LEU A 56 -0.99 -12.74 -0.28
CA LEU A 56 -0.87 -14.11 0.25
C LEU A 56 -2.05 -15.03 -0.10
N ARG A 57 -3.04 -14.58 -0.88
CA ARG A 57 -4.13 -15.44 -1.40
C ARG A 57 -3.77 -16.18 -2.66
N GLU A 58 -2.73 -15.76 -3.37
CA GLU A 58 -2.38 -16.37 -4.65
C GLU A 58 -2.07 -17.84 -4.46
N ASP A 59 -2.64 -18.67 -5.35
CA ASP A 59 -2.55 -20.14 -5.30
C ASP A 59 -1.09 -20.66 -5.35
N ASP A 60 -0.16 -19.82 -5.81
CA ASP A 60 1.27 -20.11 -5.91
C ASP A 60 2.06 -19.87 -4.62
N VAL A 61 1.50 -19.17 -3.63
CA VAL A 61 2.18 -18.93 -2.35
C VAL A 61 1.65 -19.93 -1.33
N ALA A 62 2.38 -21.04 -1.15
CA ALA A 62 2.05 -22.08 -0.17
C ALA A 62 2.27 -21.59 1.27
N VAL A 63 1.36 -20.78 1.79
CA VAL A 63 1.38 -20.25 3.17
C VAL A 63 0.25 -20.87 3.98
N SER A 64 0.59 -21.43 5.14
CA SER A 64 -0.43 -21.97 6.05
C SER A 64 -1.38 -20.85 6.52
N PRO A 65 -2.65 -21.17 6.85
CA PRO A 65 -3.60 -20.16 7.33
C PRO A 65 -3.08 -19.36 8.54
N GLY A 66 -2.40 -20.04 9.47
CA GLY A 66 -1.79 -19.41 10.64
C GLY A 66 -0.65 -18.46 10.29
N ALA A 67 0.26 -18.87 9.41
CA ALA A 67 1.36 -18.01 8.95
C ALA A 67 0.84 -16.78 8.21
N ARG A 68 -0.24 -16.94 7.43
CA ARG A 68 -0.87 -15.83 6.71
C ARG A 68 -1.48 -14.79 7.64
N VAL A 69 -2.19 -15.23 8.69
CA VAL A 69 -2.69 -14.33 9.75
C VAL A 69 -1.52 -13.65 10.46
N GLY A 70 -0.46 -14.38 10.76
CA GLY A 70 0.75 -13.87 11.40
C GLY A 70 1.44 -12.78 10.58
N ILE A 71 1.70 -13.02 9.29
CA ILE A 71 2.34 -12.05 8.39
C ILE A 71 1.45 -10.81 8.23
N THR A 72 0.15 -11.01 8.02
CA THR A 72 -0.81 -9.90 7.82
C THR A 72 -0.88 -9.01 9.06
N THR A 73 -1.05 -9.62 10.23
CA THR A 73 -1.10 -8.90 11.52
C THR A 73 0.25 -8.24 11.81
N GLY A 74 1.36 -8.94 11.53
CA GLY A 74 2.71 -8.43 11.69
C GLY A 74 2.99 -7.20 10.82
N ALA A 75 2.56 -7.21 9.56
CA ALA A 75 2.67 -6.07 8.65
C ALA A 75 1.88 -4.86 9.16
N ALA A 76 0.64 -5.07 9.60
CA ALA A 76 -0.18 -4.01 10.21
C ALA A 76 0.47 -3.46 11.49
N GLY A 77 0.96 -4.34 12.36
CA GLY A 77 1.66 -3.98 13.59
C GLY A 77 2.94 -3.21 13.33
N ALA A 78 3.72 -3.58 12.31
CA ALA A 78 4.92 -2.87 11.92
C ALA A 78 4.59 -1.42 11.49
N VAL A 79 3.52 -1.22 10.69
CA VAL A 79 3.08 0.13 10.33
C VAL A 79 2.73 0.96 11.55
N LEU A 80 2.00 0.38 12.52
CA LEU A 80 1.65 1.09 13.75
C LEU A 80 2.88 1.40 14.60
N GLY A 81 3.80 0.43 14.74
CA GLY A 81 5.03 0.58 15.52
C GLY A 81 6.01 1.60 14.94
N PHE A 82 6.07 1.73 13.61
CA PHE A 82 6.91 2.70 12.92
C PHE A 82 6.18 3.98 12.51
N ALA A 83 4.95 4.20 12.97
CA ALA A 83 4.12 5.30 12.51
C ALA A 83 4.77 6.67 12.70
N GLU A 84 5.45 6.91 13.83
CA GLU A 84 6.12 8.19 14.12
C GLU A 84 7.32 8.42 13.21
N LEU A 85 8.12 7.37 12.96
CA LEU A 85 9.23 7.44 12.03
C LEU A 85 8.74 7.71 10.60
N GLY A 86 7.66 7.04 10.19
CA GLY A 86 7.02 7.27 8.89
C GLY A 86 6.49 8.69 8.74
N GLU A 87 5.85 9.23 9.78
CA GLU A 87 5.38 10.62 9.79
C GLU A 87 6.54 11.63 9.76
N ALA A 88 7.65 11.36 10.45
CA ALA A 88 8.84 12.20 10.40
C ALA A 88 9.48 12.19 9.01
N LEU A 89 9.55 11.03 8.36
CA LEU A 89 10.02 10.90 6.99
C LEU A 89 9.10 11.64 6.00
N ASP A 90 7.79 11.46 6.11
CA ASP A 90 6.78 12.17 5.31
C ASP A 90 6.93 13.69 5.45
N ALA A 91 7.10 14.18 6.68
CA ALA A 91 7.35 15.60 6.93
C ALA A 91 8.63 16.07 6.25
N ARG A 92 9.72 15.29 6.34
CA ARG A 92 10.99 15.63 5.68
C ARG A 92 10.88 15.68 4.17
N MET A 93 10.12 14.76 3.55
CA MET A 93 9.85 14.77 2.11
C MET A 93 9.00 15.98 1.71
N HIS A 94 7.92 16.25 2.46
CA HIS A 94 7.08 17.42 2.27
C HIS A 94 7.90 18.71 2.35
N ASP A 95 8.74 18.86 3.37
CA ASP A 95 9.54 20.06 3.58
C ASP A 95 10.68 20.16 2.54
N GLY A 96 11.15 19.04 2.00
CA GLY A 96 12.01 19.01 0.82
C GLY A 96 11.32 19.60 -0.42
N LEU A 97 10.08 19.21 -0.69
CA LEU A 97 9.28 19.74 -1.81
C LEU A 97 8.95 21.23 -1.63
N VAL A 98 8.62 21.66 -0.40
CA VAL A 98 8.42 23.09 -0.09
C VAL A 98 9.70 23.87 -0.38
N ARG A 99 10.86 23.38 0.06
CA ARG A 99 12.17 24.02 -0.22
C ARG A 99 12.50 24.05 -1.71
N ALA A 100 12.03 23.07 -2.48
CA ALA A 100 12.16 23.05 -3.93
C ALA A 100 11.14 23.96 -4.66
N GLY A 101 10.29 24.70 -3.93
CA GLY A 101 9.33 25.65 -4.52
C GLY A 101 8.03 25.01 -5.01
N ALA A 102 7.71 23.77 -4.62
CA ALA A 102 6.49 23.11 -5.05
C ALA A 102 5.23 23.82 -4.51
N ALA A 103 4.34 24.26 -5.39
CA ALA A 103 3.10 24.96 -5.02
C ALA A 103 2.10 24.09 -4.25
N ARG A 104 2.08 22.77 -4.50
CA ARG A 104 1.19 21.80 -3.83
C ARG A 104 1.97 20.53 -3.44
N PRO A 105 2.84 20.57 -2.42
CA PRO A 105 3.71 19.45 -2.04
C PRO A 105 2.95 18.13 -1.81
N ARG A 106 1.78 18.18 -1.17
CA ARG A 106 0.94 16.99 -0.92
C ARG A 106 0.43 16.32 -2.20
N LEU A 107 0.10 17.10 -3.24
CA LEU A 107 -0.29 16.52 -4.53
C LEU A 107 0.89 15.81 -5.20
N TRP A 108 2.10 16.36 -5.09
CA TRP A 108 3.30 15.71 -5.61
C TRP A 108 3.61 14.40 -4.90
N LEU A 109 3.50 14.36 -3.57
CA LEU A 109 3.67 13.12 -2.80
C LEU A 109 2.61 12.09 -3.18
N ALA A 110 1.34 12.50 -3.29
CA ALA A 110 0.26 11.59 -3.69
C ALA A 110 0.43 11.07 -5.11
N ALA A 111 0.87 11.92 -6.05
CA ALA A 111 1.17 11.51 -7.41
C ALA A 111 2.34 10.50 -7.44
N ALA A 112 3.41 10.76 -6.70
CA ALA A 112 4.55 9.84 -6.59
C ALA A 112 4.13 8.49 -5.98
N ALA A 113 3.31 8.51 -4.93
CA ALA A 113 2.78 7.31 -4.30
C ALA A 113 1.86 6.52 -5.26
N ALA A 114 1.00 7.21 -6.02
CA ALA A 114 0.15 6.59 -7.04
C ALA A 114 0.98 5.91 -8.12
N VAL A 115 2.00 6.59 -8.65
CA VAL A 115 2.91 6.03 -9.65
C VAL A 115 3.62 4.79 -9.11
N LEU A 116 4.17 4.86 -7.89
CA LEU A 116 4.86 3.72 -7.27
C LEU A 116 3.92 2.52 -7.05
N SER A 117 2.70 2.78 -6.59
CA SER A 117 1.67 1.75 -6.39
C SER A 117 1.29 1.07 -7.70
N LEU A 118 1.06 1.84 -8.77
CA LEU A 118 0.75 1.32 -10.11
C LEU A 118 1.90 0.50 -10.69
N VAL A 119 3.13 0.98 -10.57
CA VAL A 119 4.33 0.25 -11.04
C VAL A 119 4.48 -1.07 -10.29
N SER A 120 4.24 -1.08 -8.98
CA SER A 120 4.33 -2.28 -8.15
C SER A 120 3.26 -3.31 -8.53
N TRP A 121 2.02 -2.87 -8.70
CA TRP A 121 0.91 -3.71 -9.15
C TRP A 121 1.16 -4.28 -10.56
N TRP A 122 1.60 -3.42 -11.49
CA TRP A 122 1.91 -3.84 -12.86
C TRP A 122 3.03 -4.88 -12.88
N GLY A 123 4.10 -4.66 -12.11
CA GLY A 123 5.21 -5.59 -11.95
C GLY A 123 4.73 -6.97 -11.48
N GLY A 124 3.97 -7.03 -10.39
CA GLY A 124 3.40 -8.27 -9.84
C GLY A 124 2.56 -9.02 -10.87
N ARG A 125 1.64 -8.32 -11.54
CA ARG A 125 0.78 -8.90 -12.57
C ARG A 125 1.55 -9.47 -13.76
N THR A 126 2.66 -8.84 -14.17
CA THR A 126 3.49 -9.36 -15.27
C THR A 126 4.34 -10.57 -14.87
N ALA A 127 4.80 -10.63 -13.62
CA ALA A 127 5.54 -11.77 -13.09
C ALA A 127 4.67 -13.03 -12.98
N GLY A 128 3.44 -12.90 -12.44
CA GLY A 128 2.49 -14.02 -12.35
C GLY A 128 2.10 -14.62 -13.71
N ARG A 129 1.90 -13.77 -14.74
CA ARG A 129 1.64 -14.24 -16.10
C ARG A 129 2.78 -15.04 -16.72
N ARG A 130 4.04 -14.71 -16.40
CA ARG A 130 5.21 -15.43 -16.92
C ARG A 130 5.32 -16.83 -16.32
N GLN A 131 4.99 -17.00 -15.04
CA GLN A 131 5.03 -18.30 -14.36
C GLN A 131 3.92 -19.26 -14.84
N ALA A 132 2.73 -18.74 -15.15
CA ALA A 132 1.66 -19.53 -15.76
C ALA A 132 2.07 -20.10 -17.13
N GLY A 133 2.68 -19.28 -18.00
CA GLY A 133 3.14 -19.72 -19.32
C GLY A 133 4.24 -20.80 -19.28
N THR A 134 5.12 -20.77 -18.27
CA THR A 134 6.16 -21.80 -18.11
C THR A 134 5.64 -23.14 -17.56
N ARG A 135 4.46 -23.17 -16.93
CA ARG A 135 3.84 -24.42 -16.44
C ARG A 135 3.06 -25.18 -17.51
N ASP A 136 2.56 -24.49 -18.53
CA ASP A 136 1.83 -25.13 -19.65
C ASP A 136 2.77 -25.79 -20.67
N GLU A 137 4.07 -25.49 -20.62
CA GLU A 137 5.11 -26.07 -21.51
C GLU A 137 5.89 -27.23 -20.88
N ALA A 138 5.58 -27.62 -19.63
CA ALA A 138 6.25 -28.69 -18.87
C ALA A 138 5.36 -29.91 -18.69
#